data_AF-A0AAW8KWS7-F1
#
_entry.id   AF-A0AAW8KWS7-F1
#
_cell.length_a   1.000
_cell.length_b   1.000
_cell.length_c   1.000
_cell.angle_alpha   90.00
_cell.angle_beta   90.00
_cell.angle_gamma   90.00
#
_symmetry.space_group_name_H-M   'P 1'
#
loop_
_entity.id
_entity.type
_entity.pdbx_description
1 polymer ?
#
loop_
_entity_poly.entity_id
_entity_poly.type
_entity_poly.pdbx_seq_one_letter_code
_entity_poly.pdbx_strand_id
1 'polypeptide(L)'
;GIDFKPVKVKAWQDEVEYYDVVDKKTGKLLGGLYMDKFPREGKYGHAAVWGVYGGSTLTNRLPVSALVTNFNRKGLNSDELETFVHEFGHALHGILSNTRYTSQSGTSVERDFVEAPSQMYEEWARRKETLSKVADYCDPACPRVDDELIARLKAVHNYGRGLRYARQTLYAQYDMSLHTADALKVKPLENWKKMEAATALGYVPTTEFPGQFGHLMGGYQAGYYGYMWSEVLALDMLSAYGDNLNNPQVGQRYRQTILSQGSQKPAAELVKDFL
;
A
#
# COMPACT_ATOMS: atom_id res chain seq x y z
N GLY A 1 -12.60 -5.03 -13.04
CA GLY A 1 -13.74 -5.94 -13.29
C GLY A 1 -14.56 -6.19 -12.06
N ILE A 2 -14.74 -5.18 -11.22
CA ILE A 2 -15.49 -5.18 -9.97
C ILE A 2 -16.18 -3.82 -9.86
N ASP A 3 -17.27 -3.74 -9.11
CA ASP A 3 -17.94 -2.48 -8.79
C ASP A 3 -18.03 -2.32 -7.27
N PHE A 4 -17.92 -1.08 -6.79
CA PHE A 4 -18.10 -0.69 -5.39
C PHE A 4 -19.49 -0.09 -5.23
N LYS A 5 -20.33 -0.71 -4.40
CA LYS A 5 -21.70 -0.26 -4.16
C LYS A 5 -21.81 0.31 -2.75
N PRO A 6 -22.12 1.60 -2.58
CA PRO A 6 -22.28 2.18 -1.25
C PRO A 6 -23.46 1.53 -0.54
N VAL A 7 -23.26 1.08 0.69
CA VAL A 7 -24.29 0.47 1.54
C VAL A 7 -24.23 1.10 2.93
N LYS A 8 -25.40 1.40 3.50
CA LYS A 8 -25.50 1.88 4.89
C LYS A 8 -25.43 0.69 5.83
N VAL A 9 -24.34 0.59 6.58
CA VAL A 9 -24.14 -0.38 7.66
C VAL A 9 -23.77 0.35 8.96
N LYS A 10 -23.85 -0.33 10.10
CA LYS A 10 -23.36 0.24 11.36
C LYS A 10 -21.83 0.32 11.31
N ALA A 11 -21.28 1.51 11.55
CA ALA A 11 -19.85 1.75 11.65
C ALA A 11 -19.46 2.32 13.02
N TRP A 12 -18.17 2.42 13.31
CA TRP A 12 -17.65 2.95 14.58
C TRP A 12 -17.69 4.48 14.66
N GLN A 13 -17.89 5.17 13.54
CA GLN A 13 -18.03 6.63 13.48
C GLN A 13 -18.85 7.03 12.23
N ASP A 14 -19.53 8.18 12.28
CA ASP A 14 -20.56 8.60 11.31
C ASP A 14 -20.06 8.86 9.88
N GLU A 15 -18.79 9.25 9.71
CA GLU A 15 -18.17 9.56 8.43
C GLU A 15 -17.48 8.34 7.79
N VAL A 16 -17.50 7.19 8.46
CA VAL A 16 -17.00 5.94 7.89
C VAL A 16 -17.98 5.45 6.84
N GLU A 17 -17.49 5.34 5.61
CA GLU A 17 -18.25 4.80 4.48
C GLU A 17 -18.04 3.29 4.39
N TYR A 18 -19.05 2.59 3.89
CA TYR A 18 -18.95 1.17 3.60
C TYR A 18 -19.41 0.85 2.18
N TYR A 19 -18.67 -0.03 1.53
CA TYR A 19 -18.93 -0.46 0.17
C TYR A 19 -18.99 -1.98 0.11
N ASP A 20 -20.07 -2.50 -0.47
CA ASP A 20 -20.09 -3.87 -0.99
C ASP A 20 -19.26 -3.91 -2.28
N VAL A 21 -18.31 -4.84 -2.34
CA VAL A 21 -17.51 -5.08 -3.54
C VAL A 21 -18.10 -6.26 -4.29
N VAL A 22 -18.56 -6.03 -5.51
CA VAL A 22 -19.21 -7.05 -6.33
C VAL A 22 -18.45 -7.33 -7.61
N ASP A 23 -18.51 -8.56 -8.08
CA ASP A 23 -18.00 -8.92 -9.40
C ASP A 23 -18.89 -8.30 -10.48
N LYS A 24 -18.28 -7.53 -11.40
CA LYS A 24 -19.03 -6.75 -12.38
C LYS A 24 -19.80 -7.62 -13.39
N LYS A 25 -19.29 -8.82 -13.70
CA LYS A 25 -19.90 -9.70 -14.70
C LYS A 25 -21.03 -10.53 -14.10
N THR A 26 -20.82 -11.04 -12.90
CA THR A 26 -21.74 -12.01 -12.26
C THR A 26 -22.68 -11.37 -11.25
N GLY A 27 -22.37 -10.15 -10.77
CA GLY A 27 -23.09 -9.50 -9.67
C GLY A 27 -22.82 -10.13 -8.29
N LYS A 28 -21.95 -11.15 -8.21
CA LYS A 28 -21.65 -11.86 -6.97
C LYS A 28 -20.93 -10.94 -5.98
N LEU A 29 -21.35 -10.96 -4.71
CA LEU A 29 -20.64 -10.29 -3.61
C LEU A 29 -19.27 -10.95 -3.40
N LEU A 30 -18.22 -10.14 -3.41
CA LEU A 30 -16.83 -10.54 -3.22
C LEU A 30 -16.32 -10.24 -1.82
N GLY A 31 -16.79 -9.15 -1.21
CA GLY A 31 -16.37 -8.71 0.11
C GLY A 31 -16.84 -7.30 0.44
N GLY A 32 -16.31 -6.74 1.51
CA GLY A 32 -16.65 -5.40 2.00
C GLY A 32 -15.43 -4.51 2.20
N LEU A 33 -15.64 -3.20 2.07
CA LEU A 33 -14.63 -2.17 2.37
C LEU A 33 -15.22 -1.09 3.25
N TYR A 34 -14.67 -0.92 4.46
CA TYR A 34 -14.82 0.30 5.24
C TYR A 34 -13.77 1.33 4.79
N MET A 35 -14.17 2.59 4.65
CA MET A 35 -13.29 3.72 4.36
C MET A 35 -13.40 4.77 5.47
N ASP A 36 -12.34 4.92 6.27
CA ASP A 36 -12.22 5.90 7.35
C ASP A 36 -11.15 6.94 6.98
N LYS A 37 -11.56 8.00 6.28
CA LYS A 37 -10.66 8.90 5.52
C LYS A 37 -10.05 10.06 6.30
N PHE A 38 -10.77 10.59 7.28
CA PHE A 38 -10.47 11.91 7.85
C PHE A 38 -9.86 11.84 9.26
N PRO A 39 -8.98 12.78 9.64
CA PRO A 39 -8.39 12.80 10.96
C PRO A 39 -9.42 13.13 12.04
N ARG A 40 -9.26 12.54 13.22
CA ARG A 40 -9.97 12.88 14.45
C ARG A 40 -9.15 12.46 15.67
N GLU A 41 -9.44 13.06 16.82
CA GLU A 41 -8.79 12.71 18.09
C GLU A 41 -8.93 11.20 18.38
N GLY A 42 -7.83 10.58 18.83
CA GLY A 42 -7.79 9.16 19.19
C GLY A 42 -7.76 8.17 18.01
N LYS A 43 -7.86 8.64 16.76
CA LYS A 43 -7.71 7.78 15.57
C LYS A 43 -6.24 7.45 15.29
N TYR A 44 -5.98 6.27 14.73
CA TYR A 44 -4.66 5.89 14.22
C TYR A 44 -4.10 6.95 13.25
N GLY A 45 -2.87 7.40 13.50
CA GLY A 45 -2.28 8.57 12.86
C GLY A 45 -1.67 8.35 11.47
N HIS A 46 -1.47 7.10 11.04
CA HIS A 46 -0.91 6.78 9.73
C HIS A 46 -1.97 6.24 8.76
N ALA A 47 -1.59 6.06 7.49
CA ALA A 47 -2.37 5.31 6.53
C ALA A 47 -2.13 3.80 6.73
N ALA A 48 -3.18 2.99 6.66
CA ALA A 48 -3.09 1.54 6.77
C ALA A 48 -4.40 0.85 6.36
N VAL A 49 -4.30 -0.42 6.01
CA VAL A 49 -5.44 -1.33 5.86
C VAL A 49 -5.40 -2.45 6.90
N TRP A 50 -6.54 -2.69 7.56
CA TRP A 50 -6.75 -3.87 8.40
C TRP A 50 -7.75 -4.82 7.74
N GLY A 51 -7.44 -6.12 7.76
CA GLY A 51 -8.46 -7.14 7.55
C GLY A 51 -9.34 -7.25 8.78
N VAL A 52 -10.61 -6.82 8.67
CA VAL A 52 -11.63 -7.04 9.70
C VAL A 52 -12.01 -8.53 9.73
N TYR A 53 -12.20 -9.11 8.54
CA TYR A 53 -12.35 -10.53 8.33
C TYR A 53 -11.54 -10.96 7.11
N GLY A 54 -10.80 -12.07 7.21
CA GLY A 54 -10.21 -12.73 6.05
C GLY A 54 -11.20 -13.68 5.36
N GLY A 55 -11.05 -13.86 4.05
CA GLY A 55 -11.85 -14.79 3.26
C GLY A 55 -11.55 -16.25 3.58
N SER A 56 -12.52 -17.13 3.34
CA SER A 56 -12.30 -18.59 3.37
C SER A 56 -13.34 -19.32 2.54
N THR A 57 -12.90 -20.10 1.57
CA THR A 57 -13.79 -20.99 0.80
C THR A 57 -14.26 -22.18 1.61
N LEU A 58 -13.50 -22.61 2.63
CA LEU A 58 -13.91 -23.70 3.53
C LEU A 58 -15.14 -23.34 4.37
N THR A 59 -15.20 -22.10 4.88
CA THR A 59 -16.32 -21.63 5.71
C THR A 59 -17.28 -20.71 4.96
N ASN A 60 -17.10 -20.57 3.65
CA ASN A 60 -17.84 -19.61 2.80
C ASN A 60 -17.88 -18.18 3.40
N ARG A 61 -16.76 -17.72 3.96
CA ARG A 61 -16.63 -16.39 4.56
C ARG A 61 -16.07 -15.42 3.52
N LEU A 62 -16.73 -14.28 3.36
CA LEU A 62 -16.23 -13.19 2.51
C LEU A 62 -15.32 -12.25 3.32
N PRO A 63 -14.24 -11.74 2.71
CA PRO A 63 -13.34 -10.80 3.36
C PRO A 63 -13.99 -9.41 3.55
N VAL A 64 -13.56 -8.73 4.61
CA VAL A 64 -13.88 -7.32 4.85
C VAL A 64 -12.60 -6.60 5.27
N SER A 65 -12.27 -5.51 4.59
CA SER A 65 -11.12 -4.66 4.90
C SER A 65 -11.58 -3.30 5.42
N ALA A 66 -10.75 -2.67 6.25
CA ALA A 66 -10.91 -1.29 6.69
C ALA A 66 -9.68 -0.49 6.27
N LEU A 67 -9.88 0.44 5.34
CA LEU A 67 -8.87 1.41 4.91
C LEU A 67 -8.99 2.65 5.77
N VAL A 68 -7.91 2.99 6.47
CA VAL A 68 -7.85 4.15 7.37
C VAL A 68 -6.76 5.10 6.89
N THR A 69 -7.11 6.37 6.73
CA THR A 69 -6.18 7.44 6.34
C THR A 69 -6.50 8.70 7.13
N ASN A 70 -5.70 9.76 6.95
CA ASN A 70 -5.88 11.05 7.64
C ASN A 70 -5.82 12.21 6.63
N PHE A 71 -6.58 12.08 5.55
CA PHE A 71 -6.54 13.02 4.43
C PHE A 71 -7.14 14.38 4.74
N ASN A 72 -6.63 15.38 4.04
CA ASN A 72 -7.22 16.71 4.06
C ASN A 72 -8.64 16.70 3.47
N ARG A 73 -9.60 17.24 4.22
CA ARG A 73 -11.00 17.38 3.80
C ARG A 73 -11.19 18.24 2.55
N LYS A 74 -10.18 19.06 2.20
CA LYS A 74 -10.21 19.95 1.03
C LYS A 74 -9.72 19.30 -0.26
N GLY A 75 -9.32 18.02 -0.21
CA GLY A 75 -8.78 17.29 -1.36
C GLY A 75 -7.39 16.73 -1.09
N LEU A 76 -6.95 15.82 -1.96
CA LEU A 76 -5.66 15.14 -1.86
C LEU A 76 -4.58 15.90 -2.63
N ASN A 77 -3.40 16.05 -2.03
CA ASN A 77 -2.19 16.36 -2.79
C ASN A 77 -1.64 15.10 -3.49
N SER A 78 -0.54 15.23 -4.24
CA SER A 78 0.05 14.10 -5.00
C SER A 78 0.52 12.96 -4.09
N ASP A 79 1.08 13.28 -2.92
CA ASP A 79 1.59 12.28 -1.97
C ASP A 79 0.43 11.56 -1.26
N GLU A 80 -0.65 12.28 -0.94
CA GLU A 80 -1.87 11.71 -0.38
C GLU A 80 -2.60 10.82 -1.39
N LEU A 81 -2.58 11.17 -2.69
CA LEU A 81 -3.11 10.33 -3.75
C LEU A 81 -2.29 9.04 -3.92
N GLU A 82 -0.96 9.14 -3.94
CA GLU A 82 -0.05 7.99 -3.94
C GLU A 82 -0.31 7.08 -2.73
N THR A 83 -0.41 7.68 -1.53
CA THR A 83 -0.76 6.96 -0.30
C THR A 83 -2.13 6.29 -0.40
N PHE A 84 -3.14 6.97 -0.97
CA PHE A 84 -4.46 6.40 -1.14
C PHE A 84 -4.43 5.16 -2.01
N VAL A 85 -3.79 5.22 -3.18
CA VAL A 85 -3.74 4.06 -4.09
C VAL A 85 -2.87 2.93 -3.54
N HIS A 86 -1.83 3.24 -2.76
CA HIS A 86 -1.04 2.26 -2.02
C HIS A 86 -1.94 1.45 -1.06
N GLU A 87 -2.63 2.14 -0.15
CA GLU A 87 -3.53 1.47 0.80
C GLU A 87 -4.69 0.78 0.09
N PHE A 88 -5.22 1.39 -0.97
CA PHE A 88 -6.26 0.74 -1.76
C PHE A 88 -5.78 -0.56 -2.40
N GLY A 89 -4.50 -0.67 -2.76
CA GLY A 89 -3.87 -1.91 -3.18
C GLY A 89 -3.92 -3.00 -2.12
N HIS A 90 -3.59 -2.68 -0.86
CA HIS A 90 -3.76 -3.60 0.27
C HIS A 90 -5.22 -4.01 0.49
N ALA A 91 -6.14 -3.05 0.38
CA ALA A 91 -7.58 -3.32 0.48
C ALA A 91 -8.05 -4.29 -0.61
N LEU A 92 -7.63 -4.08 -1.86
CA LEU A 92 -7.91 -4.97 -2.99
C LEU A 92 -7.30 -6.36 -2.79
N HIS A 93 -6.07 -6.45 -2.28
CA HIS A 93 -5.43 -7.73 -1.97
C HIS A 93 -6.24 -8.51 -0.92
N GLY A 94 -6.71 -7.82 0.14
CA GLY A 94 -7.64 -8.37 1.13
C GLY A 94 -8.95 -8.87 0.52
N ILE A 95 -9.65 -7.99 -0.20
CA ILE A 95 -11.02 -8.22 -0.68
C ILE A 95 -11.09 -9.25 -1.81
N LEU A 96 -10.06 -9.29 -2.67
CA LEU A 96 -10.05 -10.20 -3.83
C LEU A 96 -9.42 -11.55 -3.52
N SER A 97 -8.92 -11.75 -2.31
CA SER A 97 -8.38 -13.02 -1.83
C SER A 97 -9.45 -14.12 -1.81
N ASN A 98 -9.13 -15.28 -2.38
CA ASN A 98 -10.02 -16.43 -2.49
C ASN A 98 -9.30 -17.70 -2.03
N THR A 99 -8.98 -17.76 -0.75
CA THR A 99 -8.17 -18.83 -0.15
C THR A 99 -9.01 -19.87 0.55
N ARG A 100 -8.49 -21.10 0.67
CA ARG A 100 -9.18 -22.16 1.44
C ARG A 100 -9.27 -21.82 2.92
N TYR A 101 -8.16 -21.37 3.52
CA TYR A 101 -8.06 -21.05 4.94
C TYR A 101 -7.93 -19.54 5.15
N THR A 102 -8.58 -19.03 6.20
CA THR A 102 -8.50 -17.60 6.58
C THR A 102 -7.09 -17.14 6.91
N SER A 103 -6.24 -18.02 7.47
CA SER A 103 -4.84 -17.70 7.79
C SER A 103 -3.97 -17.41 6.57
N GLN A 104 -4.42 -17.78 5.37
CA GLN A 104 -3.72 -17.50 4.12
C GLN A 104 -4.31 -16.31 3.37
N SER A 105 -5.42 -15.74 3.86
CA SER A 105 -6.20 -14.74 3.13
C SER A 105 -5.57 -13.35 3.19
N GLY A 106 -5.87 -12.56 2.15
CA GLY A 106 -5.49 -11.17 2.02
C GLY A 106 -3.97 -10.99 2.01
N THR A 107 -3.51 -10.06 2.83
CA THR A 107 -2.10 -9.67 2.96
C THR A 107 -1.29 -10.62 3.85
N SER A 108 -1.80 -11.82 4.14
CA SER A 108 -1.09 -12.85 4.92
C SER A 108 -0.05 -13.59 4.07
N VAL A 109 0.85 -12.84 3.44
CA VAL A 109 1.91 -13.31 2.54
C VAL A 109 3.30 -13.03 3.14
N GLU A 110 4.35 -13.42 2.44
CA GLU A 110 5.73 -13.12 2.82
C GLU A 110 5.94 -11.62 3.04
N ARG A 111 6.67 -11.26 4.09
CA ARG A 111 6.82 -9.87 4.54
C ARG A 111 7.50 -8.98 3.50
N ASP A 112 8.39 -9.55 2.71
CA ASP A 112 9.08 -8.86 1.61
C ASP A 112 8.29 -8.88 0.30
N PHE A 113 7.11 -9.51 0.25
CA PHE A 113 6.19 -9.46 -0.89
C PHE A 113 4.93 -8.62 -0.64
N VAL A 114 4.52 -8.46 0.62
CA VAL A 114 3.23 -7.84 0.97
C VAL A 114 3.04 -6.44 0.39
N GLU A 115 4.11 -5.68 0.22
CA GLU A 115 4.07 -4.32 -0.33
C GLU A 115 4.13 -4.30 -1.87
N ALA A 116 4.45 -5.40 -2.54
CA ALA A 116 4.59 -5.40 -3.98
C ALA A 116 3.25 -5.10 -4.69
N PRO A 117 2.11 -5.65 -4.23
CA PRO A 117 0.81 -5.23 -4.75
C PRO A 117 0.48 -3.75 -4.55
N SER A 118 0.65 -3.21 -3.35
CA SER A 118 0.33 -1.81 -3.04
C SER A 118 1.24 -0.84 -3.81
N GLN A 119 2.55 -1.11 -3.85
CA GLN A 119 3.51 -0.29 -4.60
C GLN A 119 3.28 -0.33 -6.11
N MET A 120 2.78 -1.44 -6.66
CA MET A 120 2.41 -1.48 -8.07
C MET A 120 1.25 -0.51 -8.36
N TYR A 121 0.29 -0.38 -7.45
CA TYR A 121 -0.82 0.58 -7.58
C TYR A 121 -0.39 2.05 -7.45
N GLU A 122 0.73 2.35 -6.77
CA GLU A 122 1.29 3.72 -6.72
C GLU A 122 1.56 4.28 -8.12
N GLU A 123 1.94 3.43 -9.06
CA GLU A 123 2.20 3.85 -10.44
C GLU A 123 0.95 4.42 -11.11
N TRP A 124 -0.26 4.00 -10.74
CA TRP A 124 -1.48 4.59 -11.27
C TRP A 124 -1.67 6.04 -10.82
N ALA A 125 -1.18 6.45 -9.65
CA ALA A 125 -1.24 7.83 -9.20
C ALA A 125 -0.32 8.77 -10.01
N ARG A 126 0.56 8.23 -10.86
CA ARG A 126 1.58 8.99 -11.60
C ARG A 126 1.30 9.05 -13.11
N ARG A 127 0.22 8.41 -13.58
CA ARG A 127 -0.02 8.14 -15.01
C ARG A 127 -1.15 9.01 -15.53
N LYS A 128 -0.94 9.59 -16.72
CA LYS A 128 -1.89 10.52 -17.33
C LYS A 128 -3.27 9.90 -17.48
N GLU A 129 -3.34 8.65 -17.95
CA GLU A 129 -4.58 7.93 -18.19
C GLU A 129 -5.45 7.79 -16.93
N THR A 130 -4.81 7.76 -15.75
CA THR A 130 -5.50 7.71 -14.46
C THR A 130 -5.81 9.12 -13.96
N LEU A 131 -4.79 9.99 -13.93
CA LEU A 131 -4.91 11.35 -13.41
C LEU A 131 -5.92 12.21 -14.18
N SER A 132 -6.06 12.01 -15.49
CA SER A 132 -7.07 12.69 -16.30
C SER A 132 -8.52 12.35 -15.89
N LYS A 133 -8.76 11.22 -15.19
CA LYS A 133 -10.09 10.84 -14.68
C LYS A 133 -10.49 11.60 -13.42
N VAL A 134 -9.56 12.21 -12.69
CA VAL A 134 -9.87 12.94 -11.45
C VAL A 134 -10.89 14.05 -11.69
N ALA A 135 -10.79 14.71 -12.86
CA ALA A 135 -11.74 15.74 -13.27
C ALA A 135 -13.20 15.28 -13.37
N ASP A 136 -13.43 13.97 -13.58
CA ASP A 136 -14.78 13.41 -13.67
C ASP A 136 -15.46 13.31 -12.29
N TYR A 137 -14.71 13.51 -11.20
CA TYR A 137 -15.17 13.38 -9.81
C TYR A 137 -15.03 14.67 -8.99
N CYS A 138 -14.62 15.78 -9.61
CA CYS A 138 -14.48 17.08 -8.96
C CYS A 138 -15.82 17.83 -8.91
N ASP A 139 -16.21 18.29 -7.72
CA ASP A 139 -17.30 19.25 -7.52
C ASP A 139 -16.85 20.38 -6.56
N PRO A 140 -16.68 21.64 -7.02
CA PRO A 140 -16.90 22.12 -8.39
C PRO A 140 -15.87 21.55 -9.39
N ALA A 141 -16.16 21.67 -10.69
CA ALA A 141 -15.31 21.16 -11.76
C ALA A 141 -13.86 21.66 -11.65
N CYS A 142 -12.90 20.74 -11.70
CA CYS A 142 -11.47 21.05 -11.65
C CYS A 142 -10.83 20.97 -13.04
N PRO A 143 -9.67 21.64 -13.27
CA PRO A 143 -8.95 21.53 -14.54
C PRO A 143 -8.57 20.08 -14.86
N ARG A 144 -8.58 19.72 -16.15
CA ARG A 144 -8.04 18.43 -16.58
C ARG A 144 -6.51 18.44 -16.48
N VAL A 145 -5.97 17.30 -16.09
CA VAL A 145 -4.52 17.06 -16.09
C VAL A 145 -4.04 16.94 -17.53
N ASP A 146 -3.18 17.87 -17.95
CA ASP A 146 -2.58 17.95 -19.28
C ASP A 146 -1.14 17.39 -19.30
N ASP A 147 -0.54 17.32 -20.49
CA ASP A 147 0.82 16.80 -20.66
C ASP A 147 1.87 17.65 -19.97
N GLU A 148 1.66 18.97 -19.88
CA GLU A 148 2.59 19.87 -19.21
C GLU A 148 2.61 19.63 -17.69
N LEU A 149 1.43 19.46 -17.07
CA LEU A 149 1.33 19.10 -15.66
C LEU A 149 1.92 17.71 -15.41
N ILE A 150 1.69 16.72 -16.28
CA ILE A 150 2.31 15.39 -16.15
C ILE A 150 3.84 15.48 -16.23
N ALA A 151 4.38 16.26 -17.17
CA ALA A 151 5.83 16.45 -17.27
C ALA A 151 6.42 17.09 -16.00
N ARG A 152 5.73 18.09 -15.42
CA ARG A 152 6.12 18.72 -14.15
C ARG A 152 6.04 17.74 -12.97
N LEU A 153 4.96 16.97 -12.85
CA LEU A 153 4.81 15.95 -11.81
C LEU A 153 5.91 14.90 -11.91
N LYS A 154 6.25 14.45 -13.11
CA LYS A 154 7.37 13.52 -13.35
C LYS A 154 8.72 14.12 -12.94
N ALA A 155 8.95 15.40 -13.24
CA ALA A 155 10.18 16.08 -12.87
C ALA A 155 10.32 16.19 -11.34
N VAL A 156 9.25 16.57 -10.64
CA VAL A 156 9.21 16.62 -9.16
C VAL A 156 9.37 15.24 -8.55
N HIS A 157 8.69 14.22 -9.09
CA HIS A 157 8.83 12.84 -8.62
C HIS A 157 10.28 12.32 -8.73
N ASN A 158 11.00 12.71 -9.78
CA ASN A 158 12.40 12.33 -9.95
C ASN A 158 13.37 13.13 -9.07
N TYR A 159 12.98 14.33 -8.64
CA TYR A 159 13.80 15.18 -7.80
C TYR A 159 13.99 14.54 -6.42
N GLY A 160 15.23 14.43 -5.96
CA GLY A 160 15.55 13.88 -4.63
C GLY A 160 15.37 12.36 -4.47
N ARG A 161 15.03 11.60 -5.52
CA ARG A 161 14.85 10.13 -5.40
C ARG A 161 16.06 9.40 -4.83
N GLY A 162 17.27 9.80 -5.22
CA GLY A 162 18.50 9.22 -4.66
C GLY A 162 18.57 9.38 -3.14
N LEU A 163 18.17 10.54 -2.61
CA LEU A 163 18.09 10.77 -1.16
C LEU A 163 16.98 9.94 -0.51
N ARG A 164 15.81 9.81 -1.18
CA ARG A 164 14.70 8.94 -0.71
C ARG A 164 15.16 7.49 -0.57
N TYR A 165 15.79 6.91 -1.59
CA TYR A 165 16.29 5.53 -1.53
C TYR A 165 17.44 5.35 -0.56
N ALA A 166 18.35 6.32 -0.46
CA ALA A 166 19.42 6.28 0.55
C ALA A 166 18.84 6.28 1.97
N ARG A 167 17.76 7.04 2.21
CA ARG A 167 17.06 7.06 3.49
C ARG A 167 16.35 5.75 3.80
N GLN A 168 15.66 5.16 2.82
CA GLN A 168 15.01 3.84 2.98
C GLN A 168 16.06 2.74 3.24
N THR A 169 17.22 2.82 2.57
CA THR A 169 18.34 1.92 2.81
C THR A 169 18.91 2.08 4.22
N LEU A 170 19.08 3.32 4.71
CA LEU A 170 19.49 3.59 6.08
C LEU A 170 18.52 2.96 7.10
N TYR A 171 17.20 3.09 6.87
CA TYR A 171 16.19 2.47 7.73
C TYR A 171 16.28 0.95 7.75
N ALA A 172 16.43 0.31 6.58
CA ALA A 172 16.59 -1.14 6.47
C ALA A 172 17.88 -1.63 7.15
N GLN A 173 19.00 -0.93 6.94
CA GLN A 173 20.27 -1.25 7.61
C GLN A 173 20.17 -1.07 9.12
N TYR A 174 19.48 -0.01 9.57
CA TYR A 174 19.28 0.25 10.98
C TYR A 174 18.46 -0.86 11.62
N ASP A 175 17.31 -1.22 11.03
CA ASP A 175 16.48 -2.36 11.45
C ASP A 175 17.31 -3.66 11.56
N MET A 176 18.04 -4.02 10.51
CA MET A 176 18.89 -5.22 10.53
C MET A 176 19.98 -5.17 11.60
N SER A 177 20.59 -3.99 11.83
CA SER A 177 21.63 -3.84 12.84
C SER A 177 21.12 -4.02 14.27
N LEU A 178 19.84 -3.71 14.53
CA LEU A 178 19.21 -3.96 15.83
C LEU A 178 18.92 -5.46 16.06
N HIS A 179 18.61 -6.19 14.99
CA HIS A 179 18.14 -7.59 15.06
C HIS A 179 19.22 -8.64 14.79
N THR A 180 20.43 -8.22 14.39
CA THR A 180 21.59 -9.11 14.20
C THR A 180 22.58 -9.06 15.37
N ALA A 181 22.61 -7.95 16.10
CA ALA A 181 23.45 -7.77 17.27
C ALA A 181 22.82 -8.39 18.53
N ASP A 182 23.64 -8.59 19.57
CA ASP A 182 23.17 -8.98 20.89
C ASP A 182 22.26 -7.90 21.47
N ALA A 183 20.96 -8.19 21.54
CA ALA A 183 19.91 -7.22 21.91
C ALA A 183 20.16 -6.56 23.27
N LEU A 184 20.86 -7.23 24.20
CA LEU A 184 21.19 -6.67 25.52
C LEU A 184 22.34 -5.66 25.47
N LYS A 185 23.11 -5.62 24.38
CA LYS A 185 24.26 -4.73 24.20
C LYS A 185 23.99 -3.59 23.23
N VAL A 186 22.96 -3.73 22.39
CA VAL A 186 22.59 -2.69 21.43
C VAL A 186 22.07 -1.46 22.16
N LYS A 187 22.59 -0.28 21.79
CA LYS A 187 22.06 1.02 22.19
C LYS A 187 21.38 1.66 20.98
N PRO A 188 20.03 1.54 20.83
CA PRO A 188 19.35 1.90 19.59
C PRO A 188 19.60 3.35 19.14
N LEU A 189 19.54 4.31 20.07
CA LEU A 189 19.76 5.73 19.76
C LEU A 189 21.21 6.02 19.35
N GLU A 190 22.20 5.46 20.03
CA GLU A 190 23.62 5.68 19.71
C GLU A 190 23.98 5.05 18.36
N ASN A 191 23.40 3.89 18.05
CA ASN A 191 23.54 3.27 16.75
C ASN A 191 22.92 4.14 15.65
N TRP A 192 21.70 4.66 15.87
CA TRP A 192 21.05 5.57 14.93
C TRP A 192 21.89 6.83 14.68
N LYS A 193 22.35 7.50 15.75
CA LYS A 193 23.21 8.69 15.67
C LYS A 193 24.44 8.42 14.79
N LYS A 194 25.13 7.30 15.04
CA LYS A 194 26.32 6.91 14.27
C LYS A 194 25.98 6.72 12.79
N MET A 195 24.91 5.99 12.49
CA MET A 195 24.52 5.68 11.11
C MET A 195 24.01 6.91 10.35
N GLU A 196 23.15 7.71 10.97
CA GLU A 196 22.61 8.94 10.35
C GLU A 196 23.70 10.00 10.17
N ALA A 197 24.61 10.16 11.14
CA ALA A 197 25.76 11.07 11.03
C ALA A 197 26.72 10.70 9.88
N ALA A 198 26.77 9.44 9.47
CA ALA A 198 27.58 8.99 8.33
C ALA A 198 26.93 9.31 6.97
N THR A 199 25.66 9.76 6.94
CA THR A 199 25.01 10.20 5.72
C THR A 199 25.35 11.64 5.36
N ALA A 200 25.11 12.04 4.11
CA ALA A 200 25.33 13.41 3.65
C ALA A 200 24.48 14.47 4.40
N LEU A 201 23.38 14.07 5.05
CA LEU A 201 22.50 14.98 5.79
C LEU A 201 22.92 15.15 7.26
N GLY A 202 23.69 14.20 7.80
CA GLY A 202 24.11 14.20 9.20
C GLY A 202 22.97 13.91 10.20
N TYR A 203 23.35 13.69 11.46
CA TYR A 203 22.41 13.55 12.58
C TYR A 203 22.06 14.93 13.14
N VAL A 204 20.77 15.17 13.42
CA VAL A 204 20.32 16.39 14.09
C VAL A 204 20.26 16.15 15.60
N PRO A 205 20.98 16.95 16.43
CA PRO A 205 20.94 16.82 17.88
C PRO A 205 19.52 16.84 18.45
N THR A 206 19.31 16.16 19.59
CA THR A 206 18.02 16.03 20.30
C THR A 206 16.93 15.22 19.59
N THR A 207 17.17 14.73 18.37
CA THR A 207 16.21 13.84 17.69
C THR A 207 16.33 12.41 18.20
N GLU A 208 15.17 11.75 18.36
CA GLU A 208 15.06 10.39 18.89
C GLU A 208 14.27 9.49 17.92
N PHE A 209 14.66 9.50 16.64
CA PHE A 209 14.00 8.74 15.57
C PHE A 209 13.64 7.28 15.96
N PRO A 210 14.51 6.49 16.63
CA PRO A 210 14.17 5.12 17.00
C PRO A 210 12.91 5.00 17.87
N GLY A 211 12.62 6.00 18.73
CA GLY A 211 11.43 6.02 19.56
C GLY A 211 10.13 6.25 18.77
N GLN A 212 10.23 6.70 17.52
CA GLN A 212 9.09 6.97 16.64
C GLN A 212 9.00 5.94 15.49
N PHE A 213 9.96 5.04 15.37
CA PHE A 213 10.03 4.11 14.25
C PHE A 213 9.14 2.88 14.50
N GLY A 214 7.82 3.08 14.43
CA GLY A 214 6.81 2.08 14.78
C GLY A 214 6.89 0.76 14.02
N HIS A 215 7.51 0.73 12.84
CA HIS A 215 7.74 -0.48 12.03
C HIS A 215 8.45 -1.58 12.83
N LEU A 216 9.39 -1.21 13.70
CA LEU A 216 10.13 -2.14 14.56
C LEU A 216 9.22 -2.89 15.54
N MET A 217 8.05 -2.32 15.88
CA MET A 217 7.07 -2.92 16.80
C MET A 217 5.78 -3.36 16.11
N GLY A 218 5.65 -3.09 14.80
CA GLY A 218 4.44 -3.29 14.01
C GLY A 218 4.42 -4.55 13.15
N GLY A 219 5.37 -5.47 13.34
CA GLY A 219 5.48 -6.70 12.53
C GLY A 219 6.46 -6.62 11.36
N TYR A 220 7.21 -5.51 11.24
CA TYR A 220 8.24 -5.31 10.22
C TYR A 220 9.67 -5.41 10.78
N GLN A 221 9.85 -5.83 12.03
CA GLN A 221 11.16 -6.09 12.62
C GLN A 221 11.99 -7.08 11.79
N ALA A 222 13.24 -6.73 11.51
CA ALA A 222 14.13 -7.46 10.59
C ALA A 222 13.54 -7.64 9.17
N GLY A 223 12.57 -6.81 8.79
CA GLY A 223 11.80 -6.91 7.56
C GLY A 223 11.62 -5.58 6.83
N TYR A 224 12.19 -4.48 7.33
CA TYR A 224 12.01 -3.17 6.71
C TYR A 224 12.64 -3.09 5.30
N TYR A 225 13.65 -3.91 5.01
CA TYR A 225 14.19 -4.06 3.65
C TYR A 225 13.12 -4.48 2.63
N GLY A 226 12.05 -5.13 3.11
CA GLY A 226 10.93 -5.61 2.33
C GLY A 226 10.26 -4.53 1.47
N TYR A 227 10.25 -3.27 1.91
CA TYR A 227 9.71 -2.16 1.09
C TYR A 227 10.45 -1.97 -0.24
N MET A 228 11.78 -1.93 -0.21
CA MET A 228 12.56 -1.75 -1.45
C MET A 228 12.60 -3.04 -2.28
N TRP A 229 12.58 -4.21 -1.62
CA TRP A 229 12.51 -5.50 -2.31
C TRP A 229 11.17 -5.66 -3.05
N SER A 230 10.06 -5.37 -2.37
CA SER A 230 8.73 -5.33 -2.94
C SER A 230 8.62 -4.36 -4.10
N GLU A 231 9.30 -3.21 -4.04
CA GLU A 231 9.23 -2.21 -5.11
C GLU A 231 9.86 -2.74 -6.41
N VAL A 232 10.96 -3.49 -6.30
CA VAL A 232 11.56 -4.18 -7.45
C VAL A 232 10.56 -5.16 -8.07
N LEU A 233 9.89 -5.97 -7.25
CA LEU A 233 8.87 -6.92 -7.72
C LEU A 233 7.67 -6.18 -8.33
N ALA A 234 7.23 -5.09 -7.72
CA ALA A 234 6.12 -4.28 -8.19
C ALA A 234 6.39 -3.70 -9.58
N LEU A 235 7.59 -3.15 -9.81
CA LEU A 235 7.99 -2.58 -11.09
C LEU A 235 8.18 -3.65 -12.17
N ASP A 236 8.68 -4.84 -11.81
CA ASP A 236 8.78 -5.96 -12.75
C ASP A 236 7.38 -6.47 -13.15
N MET A 237 6.48 -6.68 -12.17
CA MET A 237 5.08 -7.01 -12.43
C MET A 237 4.37 -5.93 -13.27
N LEU A 238 4.64 -4.65 -13.02
CA LEU A 238 4.07 -3.55 -13.81
C LEU A 238 4.44 -3.67 -15.29
N SER A 239 5.64 -4.18 -15.62
CA SER A 239 6.10 -4.33 -17.01
C SER A 239 5.16 -5.16 -17.88
N ALA A 240 4.41 -6.09 -17.28
CA ALA A 240 3.41 -6.91 -17.96
C ALA A 240 2.24 -6.10 -18.54
N TYR A 241 2.01 -4.87 -18.07
CA TYR A 241 0.98 -3.98 -18.63
C TYR A 241 1.46 -3.21 -19.88
N GLY A 242 2.78 -3.18 -20.14
CA GLY A 242 3.37 -2.38 -21.22
C GLY A 242 2.96 -0.91 -21.13
N ASP A 243 2.59 -0.31 -22.27
CA ASP A 243 2.16 1.09 -22.33
C ASP A 243 0.70 1.31 -21.90
N ASN A 244 -0.06 0.25 -21.62
CA ASN A 244 -1.48 0.35 -21.27
C ASN A 244 -1.77 -0.25 -19.88
N LEU A 245 -1.60 0.59 -18.85
CA LEU A 245 -1.96 0.22 -17.48
C LEU A 245 -3.46 -0.10 -17.31
N ASN A 246 -4.34 0.36 -18.19
CA ASN A 246 -5.77 0.05 -18.11
C ASN A 246 -6.17 -1.21 -18.91
N ASN A 247 -5.21 -2.08 -19.26
CA ASN A 247 -5.47 -3.34 -19.95
C ASN A 247 -6.27 -4.31 -19.05
N PRO A 248 -7.55 -4.60 -19.36
CA PRO A 248 -8.39 -5.43 -18.51
C PRO A 248 -7.99 -6.91 -18.51
N GLN A 249 -7.32 -7.41 -19.56
CA GLN A 249 -6.82 -8.77 -19.62
C GLN A 249 -5.65 -8.96 -18.64
N VAL A 250 -4.69 -8.04 -18.62
CA VAL A 250 -3.56 -8.07 -17.65
C VAL A 250 -4.07 -7.87 -16.23
N GLY A 251 -5.00 -6.93 -16.01
CA GLY A 251 -5.63 -6.74 -14.70
C GLY A 251 -6.41 -7.96 -14.19
N GLN A 252 -7.08 -8.70 -15.08
CA GLN A 252 -7.73 -9.95 -14.73
C GLN A 252 -6.72 -11.04 -14.37
N ARG A 253 -5.62 -11.15 -15.13
CA ARG A 253 -4.51 -12.07 -14.82
C ARG A 253 -3.93 -11.74 -13.44
N TYR A 254 -3.62 -10.48 -13.18
CA TYR A 254 -3.09 -10.00 -11.89
C TYR A 254 -4.01 -10.35 -10.72
N ARG A 255 -5.33 -10.14 -10.86
CA ARG A 255 -6.33 -10.56 -9.86
C ARG A 255 -6.25 -12.07 -9.59
N GLN A 256 -6.12 -12.90 -10.62
CA GLN A 256 -6.14 -14.36 -10.51
C GLN A 256 -4.84 -14.94 -9.96
N THR A 257 -3.69 -14.41 -10.39
CA THR A 257 -2.37 -14.95 -10.04
C THR A 257 -1.80 -14.33 -8.77
N ILE A 258 -2.05 -13.04 -8.51
CA ILE A 258 -1.50 -12.34 -7.34
C ILE A 258 -2.58 -12.21 -6.26
N LEU A 259 -3.56 -11.33 -6.47
CA LEU A 259 -4.46 -10.90 -5.39
C LEU A 259 -5.34 -12.02 -4.82
N SER A 260 -5.79 -12.96 -5.66
CA SER A 260 -6.69 -14.02 -5.20
C SER A 260 -6.00 -15.15 -4.45
N GLN A 261 -4.67 -15.25 -4.55
CA GLN A 261 -3.93 -16.39 -4.03
C GLN A 261 -3.62 -16.29 -2.54
N GLY A 262 -3.50 -15.08 -1.99
CA GLY A 262 -2.94 -14.91 -0.65
C GLY A 262 -1.63 -15.69 -0.51
N SER A 263 -1.40 -16.39 0.61
CA SER A 263 -0.24 -17.30 0.78
C SER A 263 -0.51 -18.76 0.44
N GLN A 264 -1.33 -19.02 -0.59
CA GLN A 264 -1.53 -20.40 -1.08
C GLN A 264 -0.34 -20.93 -1.88
N LYS A 265 0.52 -20.05 -2.40
CA LYS A 265 1.81 -20.39 -3.00
C LYS A 265 2.88 -19.43 -2.49
N PRO A 266 4.17 -19.81 -2.58
CA PRO A 266 5.26 -18.88 -2.31
C PRO A 266 5.21 -17.66 -3.23
N ALA A 267 5.52 -16.47 -2.71
CA ALA A 267 5.50 -15.21 -3.48
C ALA A 267 6.31 -15.27 -4.79
N ALA A 268 7.49 -15.90 -4.75
CA ALA A 268 8.32 -16.05 -5.95
C ALA A 268 7.63 -16.85 -7.07
N GLU A 269 6.82 -17.86 -6.72
CA GLU A 269 6.03 -18.61 -7.69
C GLU A 269 4.86 -17.76 -8.21
N LEU A 270 4.20 -16.97 -7.35
CA LEU A 270 3.12 -16.06 -7.77
C LEU A 270 3.61 -15.03 -8.79
N VAL A 271 4.77 -14.42 -8.53
CA VAL A 271 5.39 -13.45 -9.45
C VAL A 271 5.78 -14.12 -10.77
N LYS A 272 6.39 -15.31 -10.71
CA LYS A 272 6.75 -16.08 -11.92
C LYS A 272 5.53 -16.50 -12.74
N ASP A 273 4.42 -16.88 -12.10
CA ASP A 273 3.18 -17.25 -12.78
C ASP A 273 2.51 -16.03 -13.45
N PHE A 274 2.75 -14.82 -12.95
CA PHE A 274 2.14 -13.59 -13.48
C PHE A 274 2.89 -12.98 -14.67
N LEU A 275 4.22 -13.01 -14.64
CA LEU A 275 5.11 -12.48 -15.67
C LEU A 275 5.13 -13.39 -16.91
#